data_AF-A0A2W6EEQ6-F1
#
_entry.id   AF-A0A2W6EEQ6-F1
#
_cell.length_a   1.000
_cell.length_b   1.000
_cell.length_c   1.000
_cell.angle_alpha   90.00
_cell.angle_beta   90.00
_cell.angle_gamma   90.00
#
_symmetry.space_group_name_H-M   'P 1'
#
loop_
_entity.id
_entity.type
_entity.pdbx_description
1 polymer ?
#
loop_
_entity_poly.entity_id
_entity_poly.type
_entity_poly.pdbx_seq_one_letter_code
_entity_poly.pdbx_strand_id
1 'polypeptide(L)'
;MSDASGRIHPRLRPVFDTLLAAPRPQGTLYWLTRDSSRPDKARPDILRSMALGELDISHAAFEAMPDHRAVRYLRDLLAGVGVLAPYHPGLERITPWLRGILAWVPKQHADLIERFARWQLLRRLRLLGGQDKITRGSEQNARAVILSTVRFLAWLET
;
A
#
# COMPACT_ATOMS: atom_id res chain seq x y z
N MET A 1 14.25 7.31 -15.49
CA MET A 1 15.15 6.92 -14.37
C MET A 1 16.48 7.65 -14.39
N SER A 2 16.87 8.29 -15.50
CA SER A 2 17.98 9.23 -15.55
C SER A 2 17.51 10.66 -15.35
N ASP A 3 18.32 11.47 -14.68
CA ASP A 3 18.25 12.93 -14.80
C ASP A 3 18.58 13.38 -16.24
N ALA A 4 18.48 14.68 -16.54
CA ALA A 4 18.87 15.26 -17.84
C ALA A 4 20.33 14.96 -18.24
N SER A 5 21.12 14.37 -17.34
CA SER A 5 22.53 14.03 -17.47
C SER A 5 22.78 12.52 -17.68
N GLY A 6 21.74 11.69 -17.74
CA GLY A 6 21.89 10.24 -17.89
C GLY A 6 22.21 9.50 -16.58
N ARG A 7 22.25 10.19 -15.42
CA ARG A 7 22.62 9.61 -14.13
C ARG A 7 21.39 9.16 -13.35
N ILE A 8 21.44 7.94 -12.84
CA ILE A 8 20.39 7.37 -11.98
C ILE A 8 20.53 8.01 -10.59
N HIS A 9 19.44 8.56 -10.06
CA HIS A 9 19.41 9.13 -8.71
C HIS A 9 19.93 8.09 -7.69
N PRO A 10 20.90 8.43 -6.80
CA PRO A 10 21.58 7.45 -5.95
C PRO A 10 20.63 6.61 -5.10
N ARG A 11 19.57 7.23 -4.57
CA ARG A 11 18.53 6.52 -3.78
C ARG A 11 17.67 5.57 -4.60
N LEU A 12 17.62 5.68 -5.92
CA LEU A 12 16.84 4.78 -6.79
C LEU A 12 17.69 3.65 -7.38
N ARG A 13 18.99 3.62 -7.10
CA ARG A 13 19.91 2.58 -7.58
C ARG A 13 19.51 1.16 -7.14
N PRO A 14 19.09 0.91 -5.88
CA PRO A 14 18.61 -0.42 -5.49
C PRO A 14 17.40 -0.90 -6.29
N VAL A 15 16.52 0.02 -6.71
CA VAL A 15 15.38 -0.29 -7.58
C VAL A 15 15.88 -0.74 -8.95
N PHE A 16 16.83 0.00 -9.52
CA PHE A 16 17.41 -0.31 -10.82
C PHE A 16 18.09 -1.68 -10.81
N ASP A 17 18.92 -1.96 -9.80
CA ASP A 17 19.63 -3.23 -9.67
C ASP A 17 18.65 -4.41 -9.49
N THR A 18 17.60 -4.22 -8.69
CA THR A 18 16.55 -5.24 -8.49
C THR A 18 15.75 -5.50 -9.75
N LEU A 19 15.42 -4.44 -10.52
CA LEU A 19 14.71 -4.57 -11.78
C LEU A 19 15.56 -5.28 -12.84
N LEU A 20 16.88 -5.06 -12.85
CA LEU A 20 17.82 -5.75 -13.74
C LEU A 20 18.00 -7.23 -13.38
N ALA A 21 17.99 -7.56 -12.09
CA ALA A 21 18.12 -8.94 -11.61
C ALA A 21 16.83 -9.77 -11.73
N ALA A 22 15.68 -9.14 -12.04
CA ALA A 22 14.40 -9.84 -12.14
C ALA A 22 14.36 -10.77 -13.37
N PRO A 23 13.72 -11.96 -13.29
CA PRO A 23 13.70 -12.93 -14.39
C PRO A 23 12.94 -12.48 -15.66
N ARG A 24 12.18 -11.38 -15.59
CA ARG A 24 11.55 -10.72 -16.75
C ARG A 24 11.61 -9.19 -16.62
N PRO A 25 12.78 -8.57 -16.80
CA PRO A 25 12.97 -7.14 -16.55
C PRO A 25 12.11 -6.29 -17.48
N GLN A 26 11.90 -6.77 -18.71
CA GLN A 26 11.21 -6.02 -19.76
C GLN A 26 9.71 -5.87 -19.49
N GLY A 27 9.04 -6.86 -18.91
CA GLY A 27 7.61 -6.76 -18.56
C GLY A 27 7.35 -5.77 -17.43
N THR A 28 8.22 -5.79 -16.41
CA THR A 28 8.16 -4.86 -15.28
C THR A 28 8.47 -3.42 -15.72
N LEU A 29 9.52 -3.23 -16.54
CA LEU A 29 9.90 -1.93 -17.11
C LEU A 29 8.88 -1.39 -18.12
N TYR A 30 8.27 -2.26 -18.93
CA TYR A 30 7.22 -1.89 -19.89
C TYR A 30 5.97 -1.35 -19.18
N TRP A 31 5.58 -1.94 -18.06
CA TRP A 31 4.46 -1.43 -17.27
C TRP A 31 4.79 -0.12 -16.54
N LEU A 32 6.04 0.06 -16.10
CA LEU A 32 6.52 1.30 -15.48
C LEU A 32 6.59 2.49 -16.46
N THR A 33 6.83 2.22 -17.76
CA THR A 33 7.03 3.27 -18.77
C THR A 33 5.82 3.52 -19.68
N ARG A 34 4.92 2.54 -19.88
CA ARG A 34 3.85 2.62 -20.89
C ARG A 34 2.45 2.94 -20.35
N ASP A 35 2.19 2.78 -19.05
CA ASP A 35 0.90 3.22 -18.44
C ASP A 35 0.82 4.76 -18.30
N SER A 36 1.89 5.50 -18.62
CA SER A 36 1.91 6.96 -18.79
C SER A 36 1.49 7.43 -20.20
N SER A 37 1.31 6.52 -21.17
CA SER A 37 1.02 6.85 -22.57
C SER A 37 -0.47 6.84 -22.94
N ARG A 38 -1.38 6.60 -21.98
CA ARG A 38 -2.82 6.70 -22.21
C ARG A 38 -3.26 8.17 -22.06
N PRO A 39 -3.71 8.84 -23.14
CA PRO A 39 -3.97 10.28 -23.15
C PRO A 39 -5.15 10.71 -22.26
N ASP A 40 -6.02 9.80 -21.85
CA ASP A 40 -7.16 10.03 -20.93
C ASP A 40 -6.77 9.90 -19.45
N LYS A 41 -5.56 9.39 -19.14
CA LYS A 41 -5.04 9.19 -17.78
C LYS A 41 -3.53 9.43 -17.76
N ALA A 42 -3.12 10.68 -17.97
CA ALA A 42 -1.74 11.10 -17.79
C ALA A 42 -1.29 10.87 -16.33
N ARG A 43 -0.70 9.71 -16.05
CA ARG A 43 -0.01 9.48 -14.77
C ARG A 43 1.41 10.04 -14.90
N PRO A 44 1.84 10.95 -14.01
CA PRO A 44 3.23 11.38 -13.94
C PRO A 44 4.14 10.15 -13.90
N ASP A 45 5.24 10.16 -14.66
CA ASP A 45 6.27 9.13 -14.59
C ASP A 45 6.94 9.25 -13.21
N ILE A 46 6.37 8.59 -12.20
CA ILE A 46 6.69 8.76 -10.77
C ILE A 46 8.19 8.56 -10.54
N LEU A 47 8.79 7.56 -11.18
CA LEU A 47 10.23 7.31 -11.08
C LEU A 47 11.07 8.39 -11.74
N ARG A 48 10.61 8.99 -12.84
CA ARG A 48 11.27 10.15 -13.45
C ARG A 48 11.16 11.38 -12.56
N SER A 49 9.98 11.72 -12.06
CA SER A 49 9.83 12.89 -11.18
C SER A 49 10.63 12.73 -9.88
N MET A 50 10.73 11.52 -9.33
CA MET A 50 11.65 11.23 -8.22
C MET A 50 13.12 11.34 -8.62
N ALA A 51 13.50 10.88 -9.82
CA ALA A 51 14.87 10.98 -10.30
C ALA A 51 15.30 12.44 -10.58
N LEU A 52 14.35 13.27 -11.02
CA LEU A 52 14.54 14.70 -11.27
C LEU A 52 14.45 15.55 -9.99
N GLY A 53 14.06 14.96 -8.85
CA GLY A 53 13.83 15.68 -7.60
C GLY A 53 12.55 16.52 -7.56
N GLU A 54 11.68 16.39 -8.56
CA GLU A 54 10.36 17.04 -8.62
C GLU A 54 9.35 16.41 -7.65
N LEU A 55 9.59 15.15 -7.27
CA LEU A 55 8.78 14.40 -6.35
C LEU A 55 9.65 13.79 -5.26
N ASP A 56 9.28 14.02 -4.00
CA ASP A 56 10.01 13.48 -2.86
C ASP A 56 9.89 11.94 -2.79
N ILE A 57 10.98 11.29 -2.38
CA ILE A 57 11.04 9.83 -2.18
C ILE A 57 10.63 9.54 -0.74
N SER A 58 9.32 9.63 -0.47
CA SER A 58 8.73 9.43 0.85
C SER A 58 7.34 8.80 0.77
N HIS A 59 6.88 8.20 1.88
CA HIS A 59 5.52 7.67 1.97
C HIS A 59 4.44 8.74 1.79
N ALA A 60 4.69 9.96 2.28
CA ALA A 60 3.78 11.10 2.14
C ALA A 60 3.51 11.45 0.67
N ALA A 61 4.54 11.39 -0.19
CA ALA A 61 4.39 11.61 -1.62
C ALA A 61 3.41 10.60 -2.26
N PHE A 62 3.42 9.34 -1.81
CA PHE A 62 2.47 8.32 -2.26
C PHE A 62 1.06 8.50 -1.67
N GLU A 63 0.92 9.09 -0.49
CA GLU A 63 -0.39 9.34 0.15
C GLU A 63 -1.15 10.48 -0.50
N ALA A 64 -0.42 11.46 -1.06
CA ALA A 64 -1.00 12.56 -1.83
C ALA A 64 -1.47 12.14 -3.23
N MET A 65 -1.13 10.93 -3.69
CA MET A 65 -1.50 10.44 -5.01
C MET A 65 -2.85 9.73 -5.02
N PRO A 66 -3.59 9.76 -6.14
CA PRO A 66 -4.78 8.94 -6.31
C PRO A 66 -4.50 7.45 -6.10
N ASP A 67 -5.39 6.78 -5.38
CA ASP A 67 -5.21 5.36 -5.04
C ASP A 67 -5.33 4.48 -6.29
N HIS A 68 -4.17 4.07 -6.81
CA HIS A 68 -4.05 3.24 -7.99
C HIS A 68 -3.17 2.03 -7.75
N ARG A 69 -3.49 0.90 -8.40
CA ARG A 69 -2.70 -0.33 -8.30
C ARG A 69 -1.21 -0.08 -8.59
N ALA A 70 -0.91 0.80 -9.54
CA ALA A 70 0.47 1.13 -9.89
C ALA A 70 1.23 1.92 -8.84
N VAL A 71 0.58 2.94 -8.27
CA VAL A 71 1.12 3.76 -7.18
C VAL A 71 1.43 2.86 -5.98
N ARG A 72 0.51 1.95 -5.64
CA ARG A 72 0.70 0.97 -4.55
C ARG A 72 1.85 0.01 -4.81
N TYR A 73 1.90 -0.58 -6.01
CA TYR A 73 2.97 -1.52 -6.37
C TYR A 73 4.35 -0.83 -6.35
N LEU A 74 4.43 0.42 -6.82
CA LEU A 74 5.68 1.17 -6.78
C LEU A 74 6.11 1.50 -5.35
N ARG A 75 5.18 1.91 -4.46
CA ARG A 75 5.48 2.10 -3.03
C ARG A 75 5.94 0.79 -2.37
N ASP A 76 5.27 -0.33 -2.67
CA ASP A 76 5.65 -1.67 -2.20
C ASP A 76 7.06 -2.06 -2.67
N LEU A 77 7.38 -1.82 -3.94
CA LEU A 77 8.69 -2.09 -4.51
C LEU A 77 9.78 -1.25 -3.84
N LEU A 78 9.56 0.06 -3.70
CA LEU A 78 10.52 0.97 -3.08
C LEU A 78 10.79 0.64 -1.62
N ALA A 79 9.78 0.21 -0.86
CA ALA A 79 9.97 -0.29 0.49
C ALA A 79 10.69 -1.64 0.51
N GLY A 80 10.32 -2.56 -0.40
CA GLY A 80 10.93 -3.88 -0.50
C GLY A 80 12.42 -3.87 -0.88
N VAL A 81 12.87 -2.85 -1.60
CA VAL A 81 14.31 -2.64 -1.93
C VAL A 81 15.01 -1.69 -0.95
N GLY A 82 14.36 -1.27 0.14
CA GLY A 82 14.93 -0.42 1.19
C GLY A 82 15.09 1.06 0.85
N VAL A 83 14.45 1.55 -0.22
CA VAL A 83 14.49 2.97 -0.62
C VAL A 83 13.52 3.83 0.20
N LEU A 84 12.39 3.24 0.56
CA LEU A 84 11.48 3.75 1.58
C LEU A 84 11.65 2.94 2.87
N ALA A 85 11.26 3.54 4.00
CA ALA A 85 11.19 2.81 5.25
C ALA A 85 10.25 1.60 5.12
N PRO A 86 10.50 0.50 5.86
CA PRO A 86 9.53 -0.59 5.94
C PRO A 86 8.18 -0.06 6.39
N TYR A 87 7.14 -0.41 5.64
CA TYR A 87 5.76 -0.08 5.96
C TYR A 87 4.91 -1.31 5.77
N HIS A 88 3.78 -1.37 6.48
CA HIS A 88 2.91 -2.54 6.51
C HIS A 88 1.63 -2.22 5.75
N PRO A 89 1.54 -2.57 4.45
CA PRO A 89 0.55 -1.97 3.58
C PRO A 89 -0.87 -2.42 3.95
N GLY A 90 -1.06 -3.63 4.52
CA GLY A 90 -2.37 -4.03 5.02
C GLY A 90 -2.73 -3.39 6.36
N LEU A 91 -1.76 -3.00 7.19
CA LEU A 91 -2.00 -2.21 8.41
C LEU A 91 -2.50 -0.79 8.10
N GLU A 92 -1.96 -0.16 7.05
CA GLU A 92 -2.46 1.14 6.60
C GLU A 92 -3.86 0.99 5.97
N ARG A 93 -4.07 -0.07 5.18
CA ARG A 93 -5.33 -0.28 4.44
C ARG A 93 -6.47 -0.87 5.25
N ILE A 94 -6.20 -1.55 6.38
CA ILE A 94 -7.26 -2.16 7.19
C ILE A 94 -8.18 -1.10 7.79
N THR A 95 -7.67 0.10 8.09
CA THR A 95 -8.47 1.17 8.69
C THR A 95 -9.47 1.78 7.68
N PRO A 96 -9.07 2.21 6.47
CA PRO A 96 -10.02 2.61 5.44
C PRO A 96 -11.01 1.50 5.04
N TRP A 97 -10.52 0.26 4.92
CA TRP A 97 -11.38 -0.89 4.62
C TRP A 97 -12.42 -1.15 5.69
N LEU A 98 -12.04 -1.10 6.97
CA LEU A 98 -12.96 -1.22 8.11
C LEU A 98 -14.04 -0.14 8.02
N ARG A 99 -13.66 1.14 7.84
CA ARG A 99 -14.63 2.23 7.68
C ARG A 99 -15.60 1.98 6.52
N GLY A 100 -15.11 1.46 5.39
CA GLY A 100 -15.94 1.12 4.24
C GLY A 100 -16.97 0.03 4.54
N ILE A 101 -16.64 -0.97 5.36
CA ILE A 101 -17.60 -1.99 5.81
C ILE A 101 -18.60 -1.41 6.79
N LEU A 102 -18.13 -0.66 7.79
CA LEU A 102 -18.96 -0.10 8.84
C LEU A 102 -20.01 0.88 8.31
N ALA A 103 -19.77 1.50 7.15
CA ALA A 103 -20.74 2.38 6.49
C ALA A 103 -22.06 1.68 6.12
N TRP A 104 -22.05 0.36 5.95
CA TRP A 104 -23.23 -0.45 5.59
C TRP A 104 -23.87 -1.15 6.79
N VAL A 105 -23.35 -0.95 7.99
CA VAL A 105 -23.78 -1.62 9.22
C VAL A 105 -24.59 -0.63 10.07
N PRO A 106 -25.68 -1.07 10.74
CA PRO A 106 -26.41 -0.22 11.67
C PRO A 106 -25.48 0.43 12.70
N LYS A 107 -25.69 1.71 13.01
CA LYS A 107 -24.78 2.53 13.85
C LYS A 107 -24.39 1.85 15.16
N GLN A 108 -25.35 1.21 15.83
CA GLN A 108 -25.13 0.48 17.08
C GLN A 108 -24.08 -0.63 16.96
N HIS A 109 -24.14 -1.41 15.89
CA HIS A 109 -23.20 -2.49 15.60
C HIS A 109 -21.88 -1.94 15.07
N ALA A 110 -21.93 -0.89 14.26
CA ALA A 110 -20.74 -0.24 13.73
C ALA A 110 -19.84 0.28 14.86
N ASP A 111 -20.41 0.95 15.87
CA ASP A 111 -19.66 1.47 17.01
C ASP A 111 -19.04 0.36 17.88
N LEU A 112 -19.69 -0.80 17.98
CA LEU A 112 -19.18 -1.97 18.70
C LEU A 112 -18.03 -2.64 17.93
N ILE A 113 -18.22 -2.89 16.63
CA ILE A 113 -17.19 -3.47 15.76
C ILE A 113 -15.98 -2.56 15.68
N GLU A 114 -16.17 -1.24 15.59
CA GLU A 114 -15.06 -0.29 15.53
C GLU A 114 -14.22 -0.33 16.82
N ARG A 115 -14.88 -0.30 17.99
CA ARG A 115 -14.21 -0.44 19.29
C ARG A 115 -13.45 -1.76 19.38
N PHE A 116 -14.10 -2.87 19.06
CA PHE A 116 -13.47 -4.20 19.06
C PHE A 116 -12.26 -4.25 18.13
N ALA A 117 -12.42 -3.83 16.87
CA ALA A 117 -11.36 -3.84 15.87
C ALA A 117 -10.17 -2.97 16.30
N ARG A 118 -10.43 -1.79 16.87
CA ARG A 118 -9.39 -0.89 17.38
C ARG A 118 -8.56 -1.52 18.50
N TRP A 119 -9.22 -2.11 19.49
CA TRP A 119 -8.56 -2.61 20.69
C TRP A 119 -7.89 -3.97 20.50
N GLN A 120 -8.50 -4.88 19.74
CA GLN A 120 -7.98 -6.24 19.57
C GLN A 120 -7.15 -6.38 18.31
N LEU A 121 -7.66 -5.94 17.16
CA LEU A 121 -7.06 -6.26 15.87
C LEU A 121 -5.99 -5.24 15.48
N LEU A 122 -6.30 -3.95 15.50
CA LEU A 122 -5.34 -2.90 15.15
C LEU A 122 -4.18 -2.84 16.15
N ARG A 123 -4.46 -3.00 17.44
CA ARG A 123 -3.41 -3.09 18.47
C ARG A 123 -2.47 -4.28 18.23
N ARG A 124 -3.02 -5.48 18.00
CA ARG A 124 -2.21 -6.68 17.73
C ARG A 124 -1.37 -6.51 16.47
N LEU A 125 -1.96 -6.01 15.39
CA LEU A 125 -1.22 -5.78 14.15
C LEU A 125 -0.09 -4.75 14.33
N ARG A 126 -0.32 -3.66 15.07
CA ARG A 126 0.72 -2.66 15.40
C ARG A 126 1.87 -3.27 16.21
N LEU A 127 1.57 -4.12 17.19
CA LEU A 127 2.59 -4.83 17.97
C LEU A 127 3.42 -5.78 17.10
N LEU A 128 2.78 -6.51 16.19
CA LEU A 128 3.47 -7.36 15.22
C LEU A 128 4.32 -6.53 14.24
N GLY A 129 3.80 -5.38 13.79
CA GLY A 129 4.50 -4.45 12.91
C GLY A 129 5.75 -3.85 13.57
N GLY A 130 5.68 -3.49 14.85
CA GLY A 130 6.84 -3.01 15.61
C GLY A 130 7.92 -4.06 15.88
N GLN A 131 7.62 -5.34 15.63
CA GLN A 131 8.58 -6.45 15.72
C GLN A 131 8.98 -7.00 14.35
N ASP A 132 8.57 -6.37 13.23
CA ASP A 132 8.69 -6.90 11.87
C ASP A 132 8.14 -8.34 11.69
N LYS A 133 7.17 -8.73 12.51
CA LYS A 133 6.52 -10.04 12.49
C LYS A 133 5.13 -10.04 11.87
N ILE A 134 4.68 -8.90 11.32
CA ILE A 134 3.41 -8.87 10.63
C ILE A 134 3.54 -9.61 9.30
N THR A 135 2.68 -10.61 9.15
CA THR A 135 2.62 -11.43 7.94
C THR A 135 1.33 -11.12 7.18
N ARG A 136 1.31 -11.44 5.87
CA ARG A 136 0.06 -11.42 5.09
C ARG A 136 -1.05 -12.26 5.73
N GLY A 137 -0.70 -13.36 6.39
CA GLY A 137 -1.65 -14.21 7.13
C GLY A 137 -2.27 -13.49 8.33
N SER A 138 -1.48 -12.73 9.09
CA SER A 138 -1.98 -11.93 10.21
C SER A 138 -2.98 -10.86 9.75
N GLU A 139 -2.71 -10.21 8.62
CA GLU A 139 -3.64 -9.23 8.01
C GLU A 139 -4.95 -9.88 7.54
N GLN A 140 -4.86 -11.02 6.84
CA GLN A 140 -6.03 -11.77 6.37
C GLN A 140 -6.89 -12.26 7.53
N ASN A 141 -6.28 -12.77 8.59
CA ASN A 141 -6.99 -13.20 9.78
C ASN A 141 -7.75 -12.04 10.44
N ALA A 142 -7.12 -10.87 10.57
CA ALA A 142 -7.80 -9.69 11.13
C ALA A 142 -9.03 -9.29 10.32
N ARG A 143 -8.95 -9.36 8.98
CA ARG A 143 -10.11 -9.11 8.10
C ARG A 143 -11.19 -10.18 8.26
N ALA A 144 -10.81 -11.46 8.31
CA ALA A 144 -11.74 -12.57 8.48
C ALA A 144 -12.52 -12.47 9.80
N VAL A 145 -11.84 -12.09 10.89
CA VAL A 145 -12.48 -11.84 12.19
C VAL A 145 -13.52 -10.72 12.09
N ILE A 146 -13.19 -9.57 11.48
CA ILE A 146 -14.13 -8.45 11.29
C ILE A 146 -15.36 -8.86 10.49
N LEU A 147 -15.17 -9.54 9.35
CA LEU A 147 -16.29 -10.02 8.53
C LEU A 147 -17.16 -11.02 9.28
N SER A 148 -16.55 -11.88 10.11
CA SER A 148 -17.28 -12.85 10.92
C SER A 148 -18.08 -12.16 12.03
N THR A 149 -17.52 -11.13 12.68
CA THR A 149 -18.26 -10.31 13.66
C THR A 149 -19.44 -9.59 13.02
N VAL A 150 -19.26 -8.98 11.84
CA VAL A 150 -20.35 -8.33 11.09
C VAL A 150 -21.46 -9.33 10.78
N ARG A 151 -21.12 -10.50 10.23
CA ARG A 151 -22.10 -11.56 9.93
C ARG A 151 -22.82 -12.06 11.17
N PHE A 152 -22.10 -12.22 12.28
CA PHE A 152 -22.67 -12.65 13.55
C PHE A 152 -23.67 -11.64 14.11
N LEU A 153 -23.33 -10.35 14.09
CA LEU A 153 -24.24 -9.30 14.55
C LEU A 153 -25.48 -9.19 13.67
N ALA A 154 -25.32 -9.33 12.35
CA ALA A 154 -26.47 -9.37 11.43
C ALA A 154 -27.40 -10.57 11.70
N TRP A 155 -26.84 -11.73 12.07
CA TRP A 155 -27.64 -12.91 12.44
C TRP A 155 -28.38 -12.74 13.77
N LEU A 156 -27.85 -12.00 14.74
CA LEU A 156 -28.56 -11.73 15.99
C LEU A 156 -29.78 -10.82 15.82
N GLU A 157 -29.92 -10.13 14.69
CA GLU A 157 -31.06 -9.28 14.37
C GLU A 157 -32.15 -10.02 13.54
N THR A 158 -31.92 -11.28 13.16
CA THR A 158 -32.93 -12.17 12.52
C THR A 158 -33.63 -13.06 13.54
#